data_AF-A0A015W2C3-F1
#
_entry.id   AF-A0A015W2C3-F1
#
_cell.length_a   1.000
_cell.length_b   1.000
_cell.length_c   1.000
_cell.angle_alpha   90.00
_cell.angle_beta   90.00
_cell.angle_gamma   90.00
#
_symmetry.space_group_name_H-M   'P 1'
#
loop_
_entity.id
_entity.type
_entity.pdbx_description
1 polymer ?
#
loop_
_entity_poly.entity_id
_entity_poly.type
_entity_poly.pdbx_seq_one_letter_code
_entity_poly.pdbx_strand_id
1 'polypeptide(L)'
;MEENAMEVIEAKYGMKGLAIVLKLLCKIYKEGYYIPWGEEQCLIFANKTGKEADAEEVQGIIEIMIEKGMIDRGSYAEHKVLTSEAIQKVWIEATKRRKRNWTAMPYLLIKPKETCNEEKTVCTQNVEQDAGSDAKNACNTEQSKVKQSREFPPSAPPRGKEEEVNATPVSMPGYAFKRSSIN
;
A
#
# COMPACT_ATOMS: atom_id res chain seq x y z
N MET A 1 23.23 -25.96 2.11
CA MET A 1 22.08 -25.25 1.53
C MET A 1 21.56 -24.38 2.65
N GLU A 2 21.71 -23.07 2.56
CA GLU A 2 21.25 -22.17 3.63
C GLU A 2 19.73 -22.05 3.49
N GLU A 3 18.99 -22.54 4.49
CA GLU A 3 17.53 -22.52 4.49
C GLU A 3 17.03 -21.08 4.47
N ASN A 4 16.09 -20.77 3.57
CA ASN A 4 15.51 -19.45 3.42
C ASN A 4 14.71 -19.06 4.66
N ALA A 5 14.73 -17.78 5.03
CA ALA A 5 13.95 -17.24 6.15
C ALA A 5 12.48 -17.63 6.10
N MET A 6 11.86 -17.53 4.91
CA MET A 6 10.45 -17.85 4.72
C MET A 6 10.14 -19.33 4.99
N GLU A 7 11.03 -20.24 4.56
CA GLU A 7 10.87 -21.68 4.78
C GLU A 7 10.97 -22.03 6.27
N VAL A 8 11.92 -21.42 6.98
CA VAL A 8 12.07 -21.61 8.43
C VAL A 8 10.87 -21.05 9.20
N ILE A 9 10.36 -19.88 8.79
CA ILE A 9 9.19 -19.26 9.40
C ILE A 9 7.93 -20.09 9.14
N GLU A 10 7.75 -20.59 7.91
CA GLU A 10 6.65 -21.49 7.56
C GLU A 10 6.72 -22.80 8.35
N ALA A 11 7.91 -23.40 8.48
CA ALA A 11 8.08 -24.63 9.25
C ALA A 11 7.76 -24.44 10.76
N LYS A 12 8.11 -23.30 11.35
CA LYS A 12 7.89 -23.03 12.78
C LYS A 12 6.51 -22.50 13.13
N TYR A 13 5.96 -21.60 12.30
CA TYR A 13 4.74 -20.84 12.59
C TYR A 13 3.63 -21.05 11.55
N GLY A 14 3.86 -21.88 10.52
CA GLY A 14 2.91 -22.15 9.46
C GLY A 14 2.54 -20.92 8.63
N MET A 15 1.37 -20.99 8.01
CA MET A 15 0.79 -19.88 7.23
C MET A 15 0.63 -18.59 8.04
N LYS A 16 0.44 -18.71 9.36
CA LYS A 16 0.38 -17.55 10.26
C LYS A 16 1.68 -16.77 10.24
N GLY A 17 2.82 -17.45 10.32
CA GLY A 17 4.14 -16.82 10.25
C GLY A 17 4.33 -16.03 8.96
N LEU A 18 3.97 -16.62 7.83
CA LEU A 18 4.04 -15.96 6.52
C LEU A 18 3.13 -14.73 6.43
N ALA A 19 1.91 -14.82 6.98
CA ALA A 19 0.99 -13.68 7.04
C ALA A 19 1.54 -12.52 7.89
N ILE A 20 2.22 -12.83 9.00
CA ILE A 20 2.88 -11.85 9.86
C ILE A 20 4.02 -11.16 9.13
N VAL A 21 4.90 -11.91 8.46
CA VAL A 21 6.00 -11.35 7.67
C VAL A 21 5.44 -10.42 6.59
N LEU A 22 4.39 -10.83 5.89
CA LEU A 22 3.74 -10.01 4.87
C LEU A 22 3.17 -8.70 5.47
N LYS A 23 2.45 -8.78 6.60
CA LYS A 23 1.91 -7.60 7.31
C LYS A 23 3.04 -6.66 7.78
N LEU A 24 4.16 -7.21 8.24
CA LEU A 24 5.33 -6.45 8.69
C LEU A 24 6.00 -5.71 7.52
N LEU A 25 6.26 -6.41 6.41
CA LEU A 25 6.81 -5.79 5.20
C LEU A 25 5.88 -4.70 4.65
N CYS A 26 4.57 -4.93 4.63
CA CYS A 26 3.59 -3.90 4.27
C CYS A 26 3.69 -2.66 5.17
N LYS A 27 3.84 -2.84 6.48
CA LYS A 27 4.03 -1.74 7.43
C LYS A 27 5.32 -0.97 7.14
N ILE A 28 6.42 -1.67 6.89
CA ILE A 28 7.70 -1.05 6.53
C ILE A 28 7.55 -0.18 5.28
N TYR A 29 7.01 -0.73 4.20
CA TYR A 29 6.86 0.01 2.94
C TYR A 29 5.86 1.17 3.01
N LYS A 30 4.88 1.08 3.90
CA LYS A 30 3.93 2.17 4.16
C LYS A 30 4.61 3.35 4.85
N GLU A 31 5.52 3.10 5.79
CA GLU A 31 6.23 4.13 6.55
C GLU A 31 7.49 4.63 5.82
N GLY A 32 8.04 3.81 4.92
CA GLY A 32 9.21 4.15 4.14
C GLY A 32 10.01 2.91 3.80
N TYR A 33 11.26 2.90 4.23
CA TYR A 33 12.21 1.80 4.03
C TYR A 33 12.70 1.21 5.36
N TYR A 34 12.17 1.70 6.47
CA TYR A 34 12.46 1.23 7.81
C TYR A 34 11.30 1.55 8.75
N ILE A 35 11.24 0.87 9.89
CA ILE A 35 10.40 1.24 11.03
C ILE A 35 11.18 1.08 12.34
N PRO A 36 10.98 1.97 13.33
CA PRO A 36 11.40 1.71 14.71
C PRO A 36 10.66 0.48 15.25
N TRP A 37 11.37 -0.32 16.04
CA TRP A 37 10.88 -1.58 16.55
C TRP A 37 11.41 -1.89 17.96
N GLY A 38 10.62 -1.49 18.94
CA GLY A 38 10.79 -1.87 20.35
C GLY A 38 9.66 -2.78 20.84
N GLU A 39 9.70 -3.14 22.12
CA GLU A 39 8.74 -4.02 22.77
C GLU A 39 7.29 -3.53 22.61
N GLU A 40 7.04 -2.24 22.81
CA GLU A 40 5.72 -1.63 22.64
C GLU A 40 5.19 -1.78 21.20
N GLN A 41 6.06 -1.61 20.20
CA GLN A 41 5.65 -1.75 18.79
C GLN A 41 5.33 -3.20 18.47
N CYS A 42 6.09 -4.16 19.00
CA CYS A 42 5.81 -5.58 18.88
C CYS A 42 4.43 -5.93 19.46
N LEU A 43 4.14 -5.46 20.68
CA LEU A 43 2.86 -5.67 21.35
C LEU A 43 1.69 -5.05 20.58
N ILE A 44 1.83 -3.79 20.14
CA ILE A 44 0.80 -3.09 19.35
C ILE A 44 0.56 -3.82 18.01
N PHE A 45 1.63 -4.30 17.37
CA PHE A 45 1.54 -5.01 16.10
C PHE A 45 0.85 -6.37 16.26
N ALA A 46 1.21 -7.15 17.29
CA ALA A 46 0.56 -8.43 17.59
C ALA A 46 -0.96 -8.25 17.78
N ASN A 47 -1.37 -7.24 18.55
CA ASN A 47 -2.79 -6.93 18.74
C ASN A 47 -3.49 -6.50 17.43
N LYS A 48 -2.83 -5.65 16.61
CA LYS A 48 -3.37 -5.20 15.30
C LYS A 48 -3.45 -6.31 14.26
N THR A 49 -2.67 -7.37 14.41
CA THR A 49 -2.65 -8.51 13.51
C THR A 49 -3.91 -9.39 13.64
N GLY A 50 -4.82 -9.07 14.57
CA GLY A 50 -6.09 -9.77 14.75
C GLY A 50 -6.06 -10.79 15.89
N LYS A 51 -5.10 -10.68 16.81
CA LYS A 51 -4.79 -11.68 17.85
C LYS A 51 -4.42 -13.06 17.29
N GLU A 52 -4.01 -13.13 16.02
CA GLU A 52 -3.51 -14.37 15.42
C GLU A 52 -2.23 -14.84 16.11
N ALA A 53 -1.38 -13.90 16.52
CA ALA A 53 -0.13 -14.17 17.24
C ALA A 53 0.03 -13.28 18.46
N ASP A 54 0.71 -13.81 19.46
CA ASP A 54 1.19 -13.03 20.61
C ASP A 54 2.49 -12.28 20.28
N ALA A 55 2.93 -11.43 21.21
CA ALA A 55 4.14 -10.65 21.02
C ALA A 55 5.41 -11.52 20.98
N GLU A 56 5.41 -12.68 21.62
CA GLU A 56 6.56 -13.60 21.65
C GLU A 56 6.75 -14.28 20.29
N GLU A 57 5.66 -14.71 19.66
CA GLU A 57 5.66 -15.28 18.32
C GLU A 57 6.09 -14.25 17.28
N VAL A 58 5.58 -13.02 17.35
CA VAL A 58 6.00 -11.93 16.44
C VAL A 58 7.49 -11.64 16.62
N GLN A 59 7.98 -11.59 17.85
CA GLN A 59 9.39 -11.37 18.15
C GLN A 59 10.25 -12.52 17.63
N GLY A 60 9.84 -13.78 17.82
CA GLY A 60 10.56 -14.95 17.30
C GLY A 60 10.63 -14.99 15.77
N ILE A 61 9.57 -14.55 15.08
CA ILE A 61 9.60 -14.38 13.61
C ILE A 61 10.64 -13.33 13.20
N ILE A 62 10.70 -12.20 13.91
CA ILE A 62 11.67 -11.13 13.63
C ILE A 62 13.10 -11.59 13.87
N GLU A 63 13.34 -12.37 14.92
CA GLU A 63 14.65 -12.95 15.20
C GLU A 63 15.11 -13.85 14.05
N ILE A 64 14.22 -14.70 13.51
CA ILE A 64 14.54 -15.51 12.32
C ILE A 64 14.82 -14.63 11.11
N MET A 65 14.04 -13.56 10.90
CA MET A 65 14.28 -12.61 9.81
C MET A 65 15.64 -11.92 9.93
N ILE A 66 16.12 -11.64 11.15
CA ILE A 66 17.45 -11.08 11.40
C ILE A 66 18.54 -12.13 11.20
N GLU A 67 18.36 -13.34 11.74
CA GLU A 67 19.32 -14.44 11.62
C GLU A 67 19.58 -14.83 10.17
N LYS A 68 18.52 -14.80 9.35
CA LYS A 68 18.55 -15.16 7.93
C LYS A 68 18.79 -13.98 7.00
N GLY A 69 19.07 -12.80 7.54
CA GLY A 69 19.48 -11.62 6.77
C GLY A 69 18.37 -10.92 5.98
N MET A 70 17.09 -11.21 6.25
CA MET A 70 15.98 -10.40 5.71
C MET A 70 15.95 -9.01 6.35
N ILE A 71 16.34 -8.92 7.62
CA ILE A 71 16.54 -7.69 8.38
C ILE A 71 18.02 -7.57 8.73
N ASP A 72 18.56 -6.36 8.61
CA ASP A 72 19.93 -6.05 8.97
C ASP A 72 20.12 -6.11 10.49
N ARG A 73 21.06 -6.95 10.91
CA ARG A 73 21.37 -7.18 12.32
C ARG A 73 21.93 -5.92 13.00
N GLY A 74 22.76 -5.15 12.29
CA GLY A 74 23.38 -3.93 12.84
C GLY A 74 22.34 -2.87 13.18
N SER A 75 21.46 -2.58 12.22
CA SER A 75 20.36 -1.63 12.37
C SER A 75 19.42 -1.98 13.51
N TYR A 76 19.12 -3.27 13.68
CA TYR A 76 18.28 -3.73 14.78
C TYR A 76 18.99 -3.65 16.14
N ALA A 77 20.26 -4.06 16.21
CA ALA A 77 21.02 -4.07 17.46
C ALA A 77 21.31 -2.66 17.99
N GLU A 78 21.71 -1.74 17.11
CA GLU A 78 22.17 -0.40 17.50
C GLU A 78 21.02 0.59 17.64
N HIS A 79 20.03 0.54 16.74
CA HIS A 79 18.99 1.55 16.65
C HIS A 79 17.58 1.02 16.91
N LYS A 80 17.42 -0.29 17.14
CA LYS A 80 16.10 -0.94 17.25
C LYS A 80 15.23 -0.60 16.05
N VAL A 81 15.78 -0.74 14.84
CA VAL A 81 15.11 -0.46 13.58
C VAL A 81 15.06 -1.71 12.70
N LEU A 82 13.91 -1.97 12.09
CA LEU A 82 13.75 -3.01 11.07
C LEU A 82 13.96 -2.40 9.70
N THR A 83 15.07 -2.74 9.07
CA THR A 83 15.41 -2.40 7.68
C THR A 83 16.43 -3.39 7.15
N SER A 84 16.69 -3.37 5.84
CA SER A 84 17.81 -4.08 5.21
C SER A 84 18.12 -3.44 3.86
N GLU A 85 19.29 -3.74 3.29
CA GLU A 85 19.61 -3.26 1.94
C GLU A 85 18.56 -3.67 0.90
N ALA A 86 18.03 -4.89 1.00
CA ALA A 86 17.02 -5.40 0.08
C ALA A 86 15.71 -4.59 0.18
N ILE A 87 15.23 -4.36 1.40
CA ILE A 87 14.05 -3.52 1.67
C ILE A 87 14.27 -2.11 1.13
N GLN A 88 15.43 -1.52 1.40
CA GLN A 88 15.76 -0.17 0.96
C GLN A 88 15.80 -0.07 -0.57
N LYS A 89 16.42 -1.03 -1.27
CA LYS A 89 16.48 -1.08 -2.74
C LYS A 89 15.08 -1.15 -3.34
N VAL A 90 14.24 -2.07 -2.84
CA VAL A 90 12.85 -2.22 -3.30
C VAL A 90 12.05 -0.93 -3.08
N TRP A 91 12.15 -0.33 -1.91
CA TRP A 91 11.43 0.91 -1.63
C TRP A 91 11.89 2.06 -2.51
N ILE A 92 13.21 2.27 -2.65
CA ILE A 92 13.79 3.32 -3.50
C ILE A 92 13.28 3.16 -4.93
N GLU A 93 13.36 1.96 -5.49
CA GLU A 93 12.91 1.66 -6.85
C GLU A 93 11.40 1.92 -7.01
N ALA A 94 10.59 1.40 -6.09
CA ALA A 94 9.13 1.59 -6.10
C ALA A 94 8.69 3.05 -6.02
N THR A 95 9.57 3.92 -5.55
CA THR A 95 9.24 5.32 -5.27
C THR A 95 10.15 6.32 -5.98
N LYS A 96 10.93 5.88 -6.97
CA LYS A 96 11.92 6.68 -7.71
C LYS A 96 11.39 7.96 -8.35
N ARG A 97 10.08 8.02 -8.65
CA ARG A 97 9.42 9.20 -9.26
C ARG A 97 9.08 10.32 -8.27
N ARG A 98 9.25 10.11 -6.96
CA ARG A 98 8.92 11.09 -5.92
C ARG A 98 10.13 12.01 -5.67
N LYS A 99 9.89 13.32 -5.57
CA LYS A 99 10.93 14.27 -5.12
C LYS A 99 11.36 13.90 -3.69
N ARG A 100 12.67 13.74 -3.46
CA ARG A 100 13.23 13.41 -2.15
C ARG A 100 14.50 14.17 -1.85
N ASN A 101 14.67 14.49 -0.57
CA ASN A 101 15.93 14.96 -0.02
C ASN A 101 16.71 13.77 0.53
N TRP A 102 17.73 13.33 -0.21
CA TRP A 102 18.59 12.20 0.17
C TRP A 102 19.39 12.46 1.44
N THR A 103 19.69 13.72 1.74
CA THR A 103 20.48 14.14 2.91
C THR A 103 19.71 13.98 4.23
N ALA A 104 18.39 13.75 4.17
CA ALA A 104 17.52 13.58 5.32
C ALA A 104 17.05 12.13 5.54
N MET A 105 17.73 11.14 4.95
CA MET A 105 17.36 9.72 5.00
C MET A 105 18.15 8.97 6.10
N PRO A 106 17.63 8.83 7.34
CA PRO A 106 18.32 8.12 8.41
C PRO A 106 18.36 6.61 8.17
N TYR A 107 19.31 5.90 8.77
CA TYR A 107 19.44 4.43 8.71
C TYR A 107 19.60 3.86 7.29
N LEU A 108 20.05 4.66 6.33
CA LEU A 108 20.34 4.20 4.97
C LEU A 108 21.62 3.34 4.97
N LEU A 109 21.48 2.09 4.57
CA LEU A 109 22.57 1.11 4.45
C LEU A 109 23.22 1.15 3.07
N ILE A 110 22.44 1.53 2.05
CA ILE A 110 22.93 1.64 0.68
C ILE A 110 23.80 2.88 0.59
N LYS A 111 25.11 2.69 0.42
CA LYS A 111 26.01 3.78 0.06
C LYS A 111 25.59 4.34 -1.30
N PRO A 112 25.44 5.66 -1.45
CA PRO A 112 25.25 6.26 -2.77
C PRO A 112 26.55 6.11 -3.58
N LYS A 113 26.73 4.96 -4.22
CA LYS A 113 27.58 4.84 -5.41
C LYS A 113 26.69 5.20 -6.59
N GLU A 114 26.80 6.45 -7.05
CA GLU A 114 26.48 6.93 -8.40
C GLU A 114 25.45 6.10 -9.20
N THR A 115 24.20 6.04 -8.73
CA THR A 115 23.04 5.66 -9.57
C THR A 115 22.07 6.83 -9.74
N CYS A 116 22.55 8.05 -9.48
CA CYS A 116 21.91 9.29 -9.88
C CYS A 116 22.80 10.00 -10.92
N ASN A 117 23.10 9.33 -12.03
CA ASN A 117 23.48 10.00 -13.26
C ASN A 117 22.47 9.59 -14.32
N GLU A 118 21.96 10.61 -15.03
CA GLU A 118 20.89 10.59 -16.05
C GLU A 118 19.48 10.54 -15.42
N GLU A 119 18.66 11.59 -15.43
CA GLU A 119 18.41 12.55 -16.51
C GLU A 119 17.89 13.92 -16.00
N LYS A 120 18.45 14.97 -16.60
CA LYS A 120 17.81 16.23 -17.04
C LYS A 120 17.29 17.18 -15.95
N THR A 121 18.21 18.07 -15.56
CA THR A 121 18.04 19.53 -15.68
C THR A 121 16.88 19.96 -16.59
N VAL A 122 15.82 20.50 -15.99
CA VAL A 122 15.14 21.68 -16.52
C VAL A 122 15.26 22.74 -15.45
N CYS A 123 16.29 23.56 -15.62
CA CYS A 123 16.44 24.81 -14.91
C CYS A 123 15.34 25.74 -15.42
N THR A 124 14.51 26.22 -14.51
CA THR A 124 13.55 27.30 -14.71
C THR A 124 14.29 28.51 -15.29
N GLN A 125 14.14 28.77 -16.59
CA GLN A 125 14.44 30.08 -17.14
C GLN A 125 13.15 30.90 -17.08
N ASN A 126 13.13 31.83 -16.12
CA ASN A 126 12.24 32.96 -16.14
C ASN A 126 12.49 33.72 -17.45
N VAL A 127 11.47 33.82 -18.30
CA VAL A 127 11.38 34.87 -19.31
C VAL A 127 10.18 35.70 -18.92
N GLU A 128 10.47 36.86 -18.32
CA GLU A 128 9.55 37.98 -18.24
C GLU A 128 9.22 38.42 -19.68
N GLN A 129 7.95 38.32 -20.07
CA GLN A 129 7.35 39.23 -21.04
C GLN A 129 5.95 39.59 -20.55
N ASP A 130 5.88 40.77 -19.96
CA ASP A 130 4.64 41.52 -19.75
C ASP A 130 4.36 42.34 -21.02
N ALA A 131 3.12 42.27 -21.51
CA ALA A 131 2.30 43.33 -22.12
C ALA A 131 1.36 42.79 -23.21
N GLY A 132 0.05 42.94 -22.96
CA GLY A 132 -0.84 43.53 -23.97
C GLY A 132 -1.91 42.67 -24.64
N SER A 133 -3.13 42.81 -24.10
CA SER A 133 -4.44 42.88 -24.79
C SER A 133 -5.19 41.60 -25.24
N ASP A 134 -6.35 41.45 -24.58
CA ASP A 134 -7.69 41.18 -25.12
C ASP A 134 -7.91 40.03 -26.12
N ALA A 135 -8.54 38.95 -25.64
CA ALA A 135 -9.76 38.45 -26.26
C ALA A 135 -10.55 37.55 -25.30
N LYS A 136 -11.83 37.91 -25.19
CA LYS A 136 -12.93 37.29 -24.46
C LYS A 136 -13.08 35.79 -24.82
N ASN A 137 -13.48 34.95 -23.86
CA ASN A 137 -14.84 34.37 -23.82
C ASN A 137 -14.97 33.20 -22.81
N ALA A 138 -15.84 33.45 -21.83
CA ALA A 138 -16.79 32.58 -21.14
C ALA A 138 -16.43 31.10 -20.82
N CYS A 139 -16.27 30.87 -19.51
CA CYS A 139 -16.73 29.67 -18.83
C CYS A 139 -18.21 29.39 -19.15
N ASN A 140 -18.56 28.12 -19.42
CA ASN A 140 -19.79 27.53 -18.90
C ASN A 140 -19.74 25.99 -18.96
N THR A 141 -19.78 25.40 -17.77
CA THR A 141 -20.40 24.13 -17.45
C THR A 141 -21.80 24.05 -18.05
N GLU A 142 -22.18 22.94 -18.70
CA GLU A 142 -23.46 22.26 -18.47
C GLU A 142 -23.63 20.97 -19.29
N GLN A 143 -24.31 20.01 -18.65
CA GLN A 143 -24.61 18.66 -19.10
C GLN A 143 -25.69 18.64 -20.20
N SER A 144 -25.65 17.63 -21.08
CA SER A 144 -26.86 17.12 -21.72
C SER A 144 -26.74 15.62 -21.99
N LYS A 145 -27.85 14.91 -21.76
CA LYS A 145 -28.01 13.45 -21.74
C LYS A 145 -29.27 13.14 -22.55
N VAL A 146 -29.22 12.25 -23.55
CA VAL A 146 -30.34 11.46 -24.15
C VAL A 146 -29.69 10.42 -25.10
N LYS A 147 -29.76 9.10 -24.83
CA LYS A 147 -30.79 8.06 -25.20
C LYS A 147 -30.89 7.87 -26.74
N GLN A 148 -31.00 6.69 -27.38
CA GLN A 148 -31.24 5.26 -27.08
C GLN A 148 -31.03 4.53 -28.46
N SER A 149 -30.61 3.26 -28.63
CA SER A 149 -31.49 2.07 -28.61
C SER A 149 -30.88 0.87 -29.41
N ARG A 150 -31.18 -0.36 -28.94
CA ARG A 150 -31.36 -1.68 -29.62
C ARG A 150 -30.15 -2.31 -30.34
N GLU A 151 -29.91 -3.64 -30.36
CA GLU A 151 -30.66 -4.86 -30.01
C GLU A 151 -29.69 -6.06 -30.09
N PHE A 152 -29.80 -7.09 -29.25
CA PHE A 152 -29.61 -8.52 -29.63
C PHE A 152 -30.29 -9.43 -28.57
N PRO A 153 -30.93 -10.55 -28.95
CA PRO A 153 -31.81 -11.33 -28.07
C PRO A 153 -31.13 -12.67 -27.63
N PRO A 154 -31.84 -13.70 -27.12
CA PRO A 154 -31.64 -14.20 -25.75
C PRO A 154 -31.04 -15.61 -25.69
N SER A 155 -30.56 -16.04 -24.51
CA SER A 155 -30.55 -17.47 -24.19
C SER A 155 -30.70 -17.70 -22.68
N ALA A 156 -31.59 -18.64 -22.35
CA ALA A 156 -32.16 -18.91 -21.04
C ALA A 156 -31.15 -19.46 -20.01
N PRO A 157 -31.43 -19.34 -18.69
CA PRO A 157 -30.62 -19.95 -17.64
C PRO A 157 -30.99 -21.43 -17.42
N PRO A 158 -30.04 -22.30 -17.02
CA PRO A 158 -30.36 -23.68 -16.68
C PRO A 158 -31.09 -23.76 -15.34
N ARG A 159 -32.16 -24.56 -15.34
CA ARG A 159 -33.06 -24.87 -14.22
C ARG A 159 -32.34 -25.69 -13.15
N GLY A 160 -32.41 -25.25 -11.89
CA GLY A 160 -31.82 -25.98 -10.76
C GLY A 160 -32.36 -25.54 -9.39
N LYS A 161 -33.54 -26.07 -9.05
CA LYS A 161 -34.10 -26.43 -7.73
C LYS A 161 -34.18 -25.35 -6.64
N GLU A 162 -35.44 -25.07 -6.31
CA GLU A 162 -35.97 -24.24 -5.23
C GLU A 162 -35.60 -24.80 -3.87
N GLU A 163 -35.08 -23.94 -2.98
CA GLU A 163 -35.21 -24.14 -1.54
C GLU A 163 -35.62 -22.80 -0.91
N GLU A 164 -36.84 -22.81 -0.40
CA GLU A 164 -37.63 -21.70 0.11
C GLU A 164 -37.10 -21.28 1.48
N VAL A 165 -36.41 -20.13 1.55
CA VAL A 165 -36.10 -19.50 2.84
C VAL A 165 -37.00 -18.27 2.99
N ASN A 166 -37.98 -18.39 3.88
CA ASN A 166 -38.90 -17.32 4.28
C ASN A 166 -38.11 -16.10 4.79
N ALA A 167 -37.86 -15.14 3.89
CA ALA A 167 -37.26 -13.85 4.23
C ALA A 167 -38.38 -12.82 4.37
N THR A 168 -38.67 -12.43 5.62
CA THR A 168 -39.44 -11.23 5.94
C THR A 168 -38.88 -10.05 5.15
N PRO A 169 -39.71 -9.23 4.46
CA PRO A 169 -39.19 -8.13 3.66
C PRO A 169 -38.48 -7.13 4.58
N VAL A 170 -37.16 -7.03 4.43
CA VAL A 170 -36.36 -6.02 5.12
C VAL A 170 -36.84 -4.66 4.63
N SER A 171 -37.46 -3.90 5.54
CA SER A 171 -37.89 -2.53 5.29
C SER A 171 -36.68 -1.69 4.91
N MET A 172 -36.63 -1.25 3.66
CA MET A 172 -35.56 -0.40 3.14
C MET A 172 -35.54 0.92 3.94
N PRO A 173 -34.40 1.32 4.52
CA PRO A 173 -34.32 2.56 5.30
C PRO A 173 -34.61 3.78 4.42
N GLY A 174 -35.31 4.78 4.97
CA GLY A 174 -35.85 5.93 4.23
C GLY A 174 -34.84 6.82 3.50
N TYR A 175 -33.53 6.64 3.70
CA TYR A 175 -32.50 7.33 2.92
C TYR A 175 -32.32 6.75 1.51
N ALA A 176 -32.85 5.56 1.23
CA ALA A 176 -32.69 4.86 -0.06
C ALA A 176 -33.50 5.47 -1.21
N PHE A 177 -34.34 6.49 -0.96
CA PHE A 177 -35.20 7.09 -1.96
C PHE A 177 -34.85 8.57 -2.18
N LYS A 178 -33.95 8.86 -3.13
CA LYS A 178 -33.82 10.23 -3.66
C LYS A 178 -34.95 10.50 -4.65
N ARG A 179 -36.03 11.13 -4.17
CA ARG A 179 -37.06 11.74 -5.03
C ARG A 179 -36.50 13.06 -5.58
N SER A 180 -36.09 13.06 -6.85
CA SER A 180 -35.84 14.29 -7.59
C SER A 180 -37.19 14.85 -8.04
N SER A 181 -37.80 15.69 -7.21
CA SER A 181 -38.92 16.53 -7.63
C SER A 181 -38.36 17.72 -8.41
N ILE A 182 -38.61 17.75 -9.72
CA ILE A 182 -38.35 18.91 -10.57
C ILE A 182 -39.67 19.69 -10.62
N ASN A 183 -39.65 20.93 -10.15
CA ASN A 183 -40.69 21.94 -10.38
C ASN A 183 -40.45 22.62 -11.73
#